data_AF-A0A520GTA3-F1
#
_entry.id   AF-A0A520GTA3-F1
#
_cell.length_a   1.000
_cell.length_b   1.000
_cell.length_c   1.000
_cell.angle_alpha   90.00
_cell.angle_beta   90.00
_cell.angle_gamma   90.00
#
_symmetry.space_group_name_H-M   'P 1'
#
loop_
_entity.id
_entity.type
_entity.pdbx_description
1 polymer ?
#
loop_
_entity_poly.entity_id
_entity_poly.type
_entity_poly.pdbx_seq_one_letter_code
_entity_poly.pdbx_strand_id
1 'polypeptide(L)'
;MRLTPFALALLATSLAAHASEPITLSQAMADPDWIGPPVEAGWWRWDGKAAQYTLKRSGASIRDAWQVGLDGGAAARLEGAARADLDDASAVLDLAGGRSAFIRNGDVFVRDLRHGALVQLTRGNSAAARLQWSRDGALAWRSGAEWLRWDGRGIQQAALLRSEDAPGTPLEPDDLRDRQLRLVATLQEDRARRDAARVQADAWRQADPTRAPAPVYLGKDVDIVDSALSPDGRWLLVATTAKGADAGTAGKMPKYVTESGYEEFEDVRTR
;
A
#
# COMPACT_ATOMS: atom_id res chain seq x y z
N MET A 1 76.61 11.77 -38.11
CA MET A 1 76.99 10.33 -38.19
C MET A 1 77.15 9.85 -36.75
N ARG A 2 76.41 8.90 -36.18
CA ARG A 2 75.62 7.79 -36.72
C ARG A 2 74.40 7.53 -35.82
N LEU A 3 73.31 7.14 -36.47
CA LEU A 3 72.12 6.53 -35.88
C LEU A 3 72.44 5.10 -35.43
N THR A 4 71.87 4.63 -34.31
CA THR A 4 70.95 3.47 -34.28
C THR A 4 70.35 3.24 -32.87
N PRO A 5 69.16 2.62 -32.78
CA PRO A 5 68.25 2.68 -31.64
C PRO A 5 68.30 1.41 -30.77
N PHE A 6 68.02 1.54 -29.47
CA PHE A 6 67.80 0.37 -28.61
C PHE A 6 66.29 0.18 -28.36
N ALA A 7 65.86 -1.05 -28.63
CA ALA A 7 64.48 -1.47 -28.79
C ALA A 7 63.68 -1.41 -27.47
N LEU A 8 62.45 -0.89 -27.58
CA LEU A 8 61.42 -0.93 -26.55
C LEU A 8 60.83 -2.35 -26.54
N ALA A 9 61.17 -3.16 -25.52
CA ALA A 9 60.54 -4.47 -25.33
C ALA A 9 59.15 -4.25 -24.70
N LEU A 10 58.12 -4.29 -25.53
CA LEU A 10 56.72 -4.26 -25.12
C LEU A 10 56.37 -5.64 -24.52
N LEU A 11 56.32 -5.75 -23.18
CA LEU A 11 55.73 -6.91 -22.51
C LEU A 11 54.22 -6.89 -22.78
N ALA A 12 53.79 -7.67 -23.78
CA ALA A 12 52.38 -8.00 -23.96
C ALA A 12 51.96 -8.96 -22.84
N THR A 13 51.45 -8.40 -21.74
CA THR A 13 50.65 -9.18 -20.79
C THR A 13 49.38 -9.62 -21.51
N SER A 14 49.37 -10.88 -21.97
CA SER A 14 48.16 -11.53 -22.47
C SER A 14 47.13 -11.52 -21.35
N LEU A 15 46.12 -10.65 -21.45
CA LEU A 15 44.86 -10.87 -20.75
C LEU A 15 44.32 -12.20 -21.25
N ALA A 16 44.44 -13.24 -20.43
CA ALA A 16 43.70 -14.46 -20.63
C ALA A 16 42.21 -14.06 -20.59
N ALA A 17 41.62 -13.92 -21.76
CA ALA A 17 40.18 -13.88 -21.92
C ALA A 17 39.68 -15.24 -21.40
N HIS A 18 39.22 -15.24 -20.15
CA HIS A 18 38.59 -16.41 -19.57
C HIS A 18 37.34 -16.63 -20.42
N ALA A 19 37.35 -17.68 -21.24
CA ALA A 19 36.12 -18.15 -21.87
C ALA A 19 35.13 -18.43 -20.73
N SER A 20 34.01 -17.71 -20.73
CA SER A 20 32.91 -17.98 -19.81
C SER A 20 32.58 -19.46 -19.89
N GLU A 21 32.70 -20.20 -18.79
CA GLU A 21 32.17 -21.55 -18.73
C GLU A 21 30.68 -21.50 -19.15
N PRO A 22 30.23 -22.41 -20.02
CA PRO A 22 28.83 -22.47 -20.40
C PRO A 22 27.98 -22.83 -19.17
N ILE A 23 26.87 -22.11 -18.98
CA ILE A 23 25.91 -22.37 -17.90
C ILE A 23 25.46 -23.83 -17.98
N THR A 24 25.67 -24.58 -16.91
CA THR A 24 25.23 -25.98 -16.82
C THR A 24 23.75 -26.07 -16.50
N LEU A 25 23.11 -27.19 -16.84
CA LEU A 25 21.73 -27.44 -16.42
C LEU A 25 21.58 -27.39 -14.88
N SER A 26 22.57 -27.91 -14.15
CA SER A 26 22.58 -27.83 -12.68
C SER A 26 22.63 -26.39 -12.16
N GLN A 27 23.41 -25.52 -12.80
CA GLN A 27 23.47 -24.10 -12.46
C GLN A 27 22.18 -23.37 -12.84
N ALA A 28 21.61 -23.67 -14.00
CA ALA A 28 20.33 -23.10 -14.43
C ALA A 28 19.16 -23.49 -13.51
N MET A 29 19.21 -24.68 -12.90
CA MET A 29 18.21 -25.18 -11.96
C MET A 29 18.50 -24.84 -10.49
N ALA A 30 19.65 -24.24 -10.18
CA ALA A 30 20.01 -23.82 -8.82
C ALA A 30 19.22 -22.57 -8.37
N ASP A 31 19.34 -22.19 -7.09
CA ASP A 31 18.81 -20.91 -6.61
C ASP A 31 19.41 -19.77 -7.46
N PRO A 32 18.58 -18.88 -8.05
CA PRO A 32 19.03 -17.82 -8.95
C PRO A 32 19.99 -16.80 -8.30
N ASP A 33 20.25 -16.91 -7.00
CA ASP A 33 21.29 -16.15 -6.30
C ASP A 33 22.67 -16.18 -6.99
N TRP A 34 22.98 -17.20 -7.81
CA TRP A 34 24.21 -17.22 -8.61
C TRP A 34 24.31 -16.09 -9.66
N ILE A 35 23.19 -15.49 -10.05
CA ILE A 35 23.13 -14.32 -10.94
C ILE A 35 23.52 -13.04 -10.18
N GLY A 36 23.32 -13.04 -8.86
CA GLY A 36 23.43 -11.88 -7.98
C GLY A 36 22.06 -11.36 -7.53
N PRO A 37 21.97 -10.76 -6.33
CA PRO A 37 20.69 -10.28 -5.81
C PRO A 37 20.18 -9.08 -6.62
N PRO A 38 18.92 -9.07 -7.06
CA PRO A 38 18.35 -7.95 -7.78
C PRO A 38 18.07 -6.78 -6.83
N VAL A 39 18.26 -5.55 -7.33
CA VAL A 39 17.71 -4.36 -6.70
C VAL A 39 16.20 -4.34 -6.93
N GLU A 40 15.41 -4.38 -5.86
CA GLU A 40 13.94 -4.53 -5.97
C GLU A 40 13.21 -3.17 -5.95
N ALA A 41 13.57 -2.28 -5.03
CA ALA A 41 13.00 -0.94 -4.92
C ALA A 41 14.11 0.08 -4.64
N GLY A 42 14.05 1.25 -5.27
CA GLY A 42 15.06 2.29 -5.12
C GLY A 42 14.44 3.69 -5.02
N TRP A 43 15.00 4.53 -4.14
CA TRP A 43 14.56 5.91 -3.93
C TRP A 43 15.72 6.80 -3.49
N TRP A 44 15.55 8.11 -3.66
CA TRP A 44 16.48 9.08 -3.14
C TRP A 44 16.25 9.28 -1.64
N ARG A 45 17.32 9.36 -0.87
CA ARG A 45 17.23 9.89 0.50
C ARG A 45 16.66 11.30 0.44
N TRP A 46 15.86 11.65 1.44
CA TRP A 46 15.14 12.92 1.50
C TRP A 46 16.01 14.17 1.33
N ASP A 47 17.29 14.13 1.71
CA ASP A 47 18.24 15.23 1.57
C ASP A 47 18.98 15.26 0.21
N GLY A 48 18.64 14.32 -0.67
CA GLY A 48 19.26 14.14 -1.97
C GLY A 48 20.71 13.66 -1.93
N LYS A 49 21.27 13.29 -0.77
CA LYS A 49 22.71 12.98 -0.65
C LYS A 49 23.07 11.52 -0.89
N ALA A 50 22.08 10.65 -0.98
CA ALA A 50 22.28 9.22 -1.17
C ALA A 50 21.11 8.59 -1.93
N ALA A 51 21.40 7.52 -2.66
CA ALA A 51 20.37 6.60 -3.15
C ALA A 51 20.20 5.47 -2.13
N GLN A 52 18.96 5.11 -1.83
CA GLN A 52 18.58 4.03 -0.95
C GLN A 52 17.82 2.98 -1.76
N TYR A 53 18.02 1.70 -1.44
CA TYR A 53 17.37 0.62 -2.16
C TYR A 53 17.23 -0.65 -1.34
N THR A 54 16.34 -1.55 -1.74
CA THR A 54 16.22 -2.88 -1.14
C THR A 54 16.96 -3.92 -1.96
N LEU A 55 17.66 -4.82 -1.26
CA LEU A 55 18.41 -5.92 -1.83
C LEU A 55 18.07 -7.22 -1.09
N LYS A 56 17.80 -8.28 -1.84
CA LYS A 56 17.67 -9.64 -1.27
C LYS A 56 18.99 -10.06 -0.65
N ARG A 57 18.95 -10.59 0.57
CA ARG A 57 20.11 -11.19 1.23
C ARG A 57 20.41 -12.55 0.60
N SER A 58 21.67 -12.79 0.24
CA SER A 58 22.11 -14.07 -0.33
C SER A 58 21.73 -15.24 0.59
N GLY A 59 21.15 -16.28 0.00
CA GLY A 59 20.67 -17.49 0.68
C GLY A 59 19.44 -17.29 1.56
N ALA A 60 18.76 -16.13 1.48
CA ALA A 60 17.61 -15.82 2.33
C ALA A 60 16.50 -15.06 1.58
N SER A 61 15.28 -15.13 2.10
CA SER A 61 14.14 -14.32 1.64
C SER A 61 14.06 -12.95 2.33
N ILE A 62 15.13 -12.52 3.01
CA ILE A 62 15.17 -11.24 3.73
C ILE A 62 15.57 -10.12 2.78
N ARG A 63 14.88 -8.99 2.85
CA ARG A 63 15.15 -7.79 2.05
C ARG A 63 15.74 -6.74 2.97
N ASP A 64 16.99 -6.42 2.75
CA ASP A 64 17.71 -5.42 3.52
C ASP A 64 17.68 -4.08 2.78
N ALA A 65 17.58 -2.98 3.53
CA ALA A 65 17.78 -1.65 2.97
C ALA A 65 19.27 -1.34 2.90
N TRP A 66 19.72 -0.81 1.78
CA TRP A 66 21.08 -0.39 1.50
C TRP A 66 21.10 1.08 1.09
N GLN A 67 22.24 1.72 1.28
CA GLN A 67 22.47 3.11 0.91
C GLN A 67 23.81 3.26 0.21
N VAL A 68 23.83 4.06 -0.86
CA VAL A 68 25.04 4.52 -1.54
C VAL A 68 25.05 6.04 -1.60
N GLY A 69 26.16 6.66 -1.19
CA GLY A 69 26.34 8.11 -1.27
C GLY A 69 26.48 8.57 -2.72
N LEU A 70 26.14 9.84 -2.99
CA LEU A 70 26.33 10.44 -4.32
C LEU A 70 27.80 10.56 -4.76
N ASP A 71 28.73 10.47 -3.81
CA ASP A 71 30.17 10.41 -4.04
C ASP A 71 30.62 9.08 -4.67
N GLY A 72 29.71 8.11 -4.83
CA GLY A 72 30.00 6.81 -5.44
C GLY A 72 30.79 5.87 -4.53
N GLY A 73 30.77 6.11 -3.22
CA GLY A 73 31.39 5.24 -2.23
C GLY A 73 30.76 3.83 -2.19
N ALA A 74 31.36 2.94 -1.40
CA ALA A 74 30.81 1.61 -1.20
C ALA A 74 29.41 1.67 -0.55
N ALA A 75 28.47 0.88 -1.06
CA ALA A 75 27.15 0.78 -0.46
C ALA A 75 27.21 0.16 0.94
N ALA A 76 26.40 0.67 1.85
CA ALA A 76 26.30 0.19 3.23
C ALA A 76 24.86 -0.26 3.54
N ARG A 77 24.74 -1.37 4.28
CA ARG A 77 23.45 -1.86 4.78
C ARG A 77 22.95 -0.99 5.92
N LEU A 78 21.69 -0.60 5.88
CA LEU A 78 21.02 0.16 6.93
C LEU A 78 20.34 -0.78 7.93
N GLU A 79 20.85 -0.80 9.16
CA GLU A 79 20.41 -1.72 10.21
C GLU A 79 19.98 -1.02 11.50
N GLY A 80 19.25 -1.76 12.35
CA GLY A 80 18.85 -1.31 13.69
C GLY A 80 18.19 0.06 13.67
N ALA A 81 18.70 0.98 14.50
CA ALA A 81 18.15 2.33 14.63
C ALA A 81 18.26 3.17 13.35
N ALA A 82 19.20 2.88 12.44
CA ALA A 82 19.33 3.63 11.17
C ALA A 82 18.10 3.44 10.27
N ARG A 83 17.37 2.32 10.43
CA ARG A 83 16.12 2.08 9.70
C ARG A 83 15.02 3.06 10.07
N ALA A 84 15.10 3.72 11.24
CA ALA A 84 14.10 4.71 11.65
C ALA A 84 14.13 5.99 10.80
N ASP A 85 15.24 6.29 10.12
CA ASP A 85 15.36 7.42 9.18
C ASP A 85 15.00 7.05 7.72
N LEU A 86 14.66 5.79 7.45
CA LEU A 86 14.28 5.38 6.09
C LEU A 86 12.95 5.96 5.65
N ASP A 87 12.92 6.52 4.45
CA ASP A 87 11.66 6.76 3.74
C ASP A 87 11.22 5.45 3.06
N ASP A 88 10.37 5.54 2.04
CA ASP A 88 9.90 4.40 1.25
C ASP A 88 9.92 4.74 -0.24
N ALA A 89 10.08 3.73 -1.10
CA ALA A 89 10.05 3.90 -2.55
C ALA A 89 8.72 4.45 -3.09
N SER A 90 7.62 4.21 -2.36
CA SER A 90 6.28 4.69 -2.69
C SER A 90 5.97 6.08 -2.12
N ALA A 91 6.97 6.81 -1.64
CA ALA A 91 6.78 8.15 -1.09
C ALA A 91 6.12 9.10 -2.09
N VAL A 92 5.13 9.86 -1.62
CA VAL A 92 4.40 10.87 -2.38
C VAL A 92 4.79 12.26 -1.91
N LEU A 93 5.01 13.16 -2.87
CA LEU A 93 5.37 14.56 -2.60
C LEU A 93 4.13 15.45 -2.56
N ASP A 94 4.13 16.44 -1.68
CA ASP A 94 3.12 17.49 -1.73
C ASP A 94 3.30 18.36 -2.98
N LEU A 95 2.29 19.15 -3.33
CA LEU A 95 2.29 19.94 -4.57
C LEU A 95 3.47 20.93 -4.64
N ALA A 96 3.94 21.41 -3.48
CA ALA A 96 5.07 22.32 -3.38
C ALA A 96 6.43 21.60 -3.40
N GLY A 97 6.46 20.27 -3.31
CA GLY A 97 7.69 19.48 -3.17
C GLY A 97 8.43 19.74 -1.85
N GLY A 98 7.77 20.32 -0.85
CA GLY A 98 8.36 20.65 0.44
C GLY A 98 8.21 19.54 1.48
N ARG A 99 7.25 18.63 1.28
CA ARG A 99 7.00 17.50 2.18
C ARG A 99 6.88 16.21 1.40
N SER A 100 7.45 15.13 1.92
CA SER A 100 7.16 13.78 1.49
C SER A 100 6.24 13.09 2.50
N ALA A 101 5.42 12.18 2.03
CA ALA A 101 4.65 11.29 2.88
C ALA A 101 4.81 9.86 2.37
N PHE A 102 4.89 8.89 3.28
CA PHE A 102 5.09 7.50 2.93
C PHE A 102 4.50 6.56 3.98
N ILE A 103 4.31 5.30 3.59
CA ILE A 103 3.85 4.25 4.49
C ILE A 103 5.05 3.37 4.84
N ARG A 104 5.29 3.15 6.13
CA ARG A 104 6.33 2.25 6.62
C ARG A 104 5.77 1.39 7.73
N ASN A 105 5.84 0.07 7.57
CA ASN A 105 5.24 -0.91 8.48
C ASN A 105 3.72 -0.72 8.66
N GLY A 106 3.01 -0.22 7.64
CA GLY A 106 1.58 0.07 7.71
C GLY A 106 1.22 1.43 8.33
N ASP A 107 2.19 2.15 8.88
CA ASP A 107 1.98 3.47 9.46
C ASP A 107 2.33 4.61 8.49
N VAL A 108 1.61 5.72 8.60
CA VAL A 108 1.82 6.93 7.79
C VAL A 108 2.85 7.83 8.45
N PHE A 109 3.85 8.22 7.67
CA PHE A 109 4.87 9.20 8.04
C PHE A 109 4.83 10.39 7.09
N VAL A 110 5.17 11.56 7.62
CA VAL A 110 5.39 12.79 6.86
C VAL A 110 6.76 13.33 7.20
N ARG A 111 7.54 13.67 6.18
CA ARG A 111 8.83 14.31 6.34
C ARG A 111 8.84 15.69 5.72
N ASP A 112 9.37 16.66 6.45
CA ASP A 112 9.73 17.97 5.89
C ASP A 112 11.07 17.85 5.14
N LEU A 113 11.08 18.14 3.85
CA LEU A 113 12.26 17.96 2.99
C LEU A 113 13.27 19.10 3.11
N ARG A 114 12.94 20.19 3.81
CA ARG A 114 13.85 21.33 4.01
C ARG A 114 14.85 21.06 5.13
N HIS A 115 14.41 20.37 6.18
CA HIS A 115 15.21 20.12 7.38
C HIS A 115 15.18 18.66 7.87
N GLY A 116 14.43 17.79 7.21
CA GLY A 116 14.42 16.35 7.46
C GLY A 116 13.58 15.90 8.65
N ALA A 117 12.82 16.79 9.30
CA ALA A 117 12.02 16.36 10.45
C ALA A 117 10.96 15.36 10.01
N LEU A 118 10.90 14.26 10.75
CA LEU A 118 10.00 13.15 10.50
C LEU A 118 8.92 13.12 11.56
N VAL A 119 7.66 13.13 11.12
CA VAL A 119 6.48 13.01 11.97
C VAL A 119 5.74 11.73 11.62
N GLN A 120 5.51 10.89 12.62
CA GLN A 120 4.64 9.72 12.50
C GLN A 120 3.19 10.15 12.79
N LEU A 121 2.28 9.97 11.83
CA LEU A 121 0.87 10.35 11.97
C LEU A 121 0.03 9.23 12.56
N THR A 122 0.29 7.98 12.18
CA THR A 122 -0.42 6.82 12.71
C THR A 122 0.52 5.90 13.47
N ARG A 123 -0.01 5.25 14.49
CA ARG A 123 0.65 4.17 15.21
C ARG A 123 -0.39 3.14 15.57
N GLY A 124 -0.53 2.10 14.75
CA GLY A 124 -1.56 1.09 14.99
C GLY A 124 -1.45 -0.12 14.08
N ASN A 125 -2.42 -1.02 14.24
CA ASN A 125 -2.46 -2.29 13.51
C ASN A 125 -3.28 -2.21 12.21
N SER A 126 -3.94 -1.08 11.96
CA SER A 126 -4.67 -0.85 10.72
C SER A 126 -3.72 -0.29 9.68
N ALA A 127 -3.32 -1.12 8.72
CA ALA A 127 -2.40 -0.72 7.66
C ALA A 127 -3.01 0.38 6.78
N ALA A 128 -2.29 1.49 6.65
CA ALA A 128 -2.60 2.53 5.70
C ALA A 128 -2.31 2.08 4.26
N ALA A 129 -3.09 2.61 3.33
CA ALA A 129 -2.95 2.40 1.89
C ALA A 129 -3.43 3.64 1.12
N ARG A 130 -3.20 3.68 -0.19
CA ARG A 130 -3.71 4.74 -1.09
C ARG A 130 -3.36 6.17 -0.61
N LEU A 131 -2.13 6.34 -0.14
CA LEU A 131 -1.63 7.62 0.36
C LEU A 131 -1.58 8.66 -0.77
N GLN A 132 -2.10 9.87 -0.54
CA GLN A 132 -2.08 10.94 -1.51
C GLN A 132 -2.17 12.33 -0.87
N TRP A 133 -1.54 13.32 -1.50
CA TRP A 133 -1.72 14.73 -1.14
C TRP A 133 -2.92 15.34 -1.87
N SER A 134 -3.72 16.07 -1.13
CA SER A 134 -4.81 16.89 -1.64
C SER A 134 -4.31 18.22 -2.19
N ARG A 135 -5.09 18.83 -3.08
CA ARG A 135 -4.78 20.14 -3.67
C ARG A 135 -4.67 21.27 -2.66
N ASP A 136 -5.33 21.16 -1.51
CA ASP A 136 -5.24 22.14 -0.43
C ASP A 136 -4.10 21.86 0.57
N GLY A 137 -3.25 20.87 0.27
CA GLY A 137 -2.07 20.54 1.06
C GLY A 137 -2.32 19.61 2.25
N ALA A 138 -3.55 19.08 2.39
CA ALA A 138 -3.83 18.00 3.33
C ALA A 138 -3.37 16.63 2.80
N LEU A 139 -3.00 15.72 3.68
CA LEU A 139 -2.68 14.34 3.34
C LEU A 139 -3.91 13.45 3.54
N ALA A 140 -4.22 12.57 2.60
CA ALA A 140 -5.30 11.60 2.73
C ALA A 140 -4.79 10.18 2.51
N TRP A 141 -5.38 9.22 3.21
CA TRP A 141 -5.08 7.80 3.06
C TRP A 141 -6.28 6.95 3.41
N ARG A 142 -6.27 5.71 2.95
CA ARG A 142 -7.25 4.69 3.30
C ARG A 142 -6.72 3.82 4.44
N SER A 143 -7.56 3.53 5.41
CA SER A 143 -7.32 2.56 6.49
C SER A 143 -8.55 1.65 6.57
N GLY A 144 -8.44 0.44 6.03
CA GLY A 144 -9.60 -0.45 5.86
C GLY A 144 -10.69 0.17 4.98
N ALA A 145 -11.88 0.38 5.55
CA ALA A 145 -13.02 1.00 4.87
C ALA A 145 -13.11 2.53 5.07
N GLU A 146 -12.23 3.09 5.89
CA GLU A 146 -12.20 4.51 6.22
C GLU A 146 -11.20 5.24 5.33
N TRP A 147 -11.60 6.43 4.90
CA TRP A 147 -10.70 7.44 4.38
C TRP A 147 -10.43 8.46 5.48
N LEU A 148 -9.16 8.61 5.81
CA LEU A 148 -8.67 9.56 6.79
C LEU A 148 -7.94 10.70 6.08
N ARG A 149 -7.91 11.84 6.75
CA ARG A 149 -7.27 13.07 6.27
C ARG A 149 -6.54 13.76 7.40
N TRP A 150 -5.37 14.32 7.10
CA TRP A 150 -4.59 15.16 7.99
C TRP A 150 -4.33 16.51 7.35
N ASP A 151 -4.74 17.58 8.03
CA ASP A 151 -4.63 18.97 7.56
C ASP A 151 -3.42 19.73 8.13
N GLY A 152 -2.55 19.03 8.87
CA GLY A 152 -1.45 19.63 9.62
C GLY A 152 -1.74 19.80 11.12
N ARG A 153 -3.01 19.81 11.52
CA ARG A 153 -3.43 20.03 12.93
C ARG A 153 -3.93 18.75 13.58
N GLY A 154 -4.70 17.97 12.85
CA GLY A 154 -5.31 16.75 13.37
C GLY A 154 -5.71 15.79 12.27
N ILE A 155 -5.98 14.56 12.69
CA ILE A 155 -6.49 13.51 11.80
C ILE A 155 -8.01 13.51 11.91
N GLN A 156 -8.68 13.51 10.77
CA GLN A 156 -10.13 13.52 10.64
C GLN A 156 -10.58 12.45 9.68
N GLN A 157 -11.79 11.93 9.87
CA GLN A 157 -12.42 11.03 8.91
C GLN A 157 -12.98 11.85 7.74
N ALA A 158 -12.51 11.54 6.53
CA ALA A 158 -13.01 12.13 5.29
C ALA A 158 -14.22 11.37 4.74
N ALA A 159 -14.21 10.03 4.81
CA ALA A 159 -15.33 9.19 4.42
C ALA A 159 -15.27 7.83 5.12
N LEU A 160 -16.41 7.16 5.24
CA LEU A 160 -16.49 5.77 5.68
C LEU A 160 -17.45 5.04 4.75
N LEU A 161 -16.96 3.99 4.10
CA LEU A 161 -17.75 3.15 3.21
C LEU A 161 -18.30 1.95 3.96
N ARG A 162 -19.54 1.56 3.66
CA ARG A 162 -20.19 0.38 4.23
C ARG A 162 -20.89 -0.43 3.13
N SER A 163 -20.57 -1.71 3.06
CA SER A 163 -21.24 -2.71 2.21
C SER A 163 -22.38 -3.40 2.98
N GLU A 164 -23.23 -2.58 3.60
CA GLU A 164 -24.42 -3.01 4.33
C GLU A 164 -25.55 -2.02 4.04
N ASP A 165 -26.78 -2.39 4.41
CA ASP A 165 -27.92 -1.51 4.25
C ASP A 165 -27.87 -0.35 5.24
N ALA A 166 -28.25 0.85 4.78
CA ALA A 166 -28.35 2.01 5.67
C ALA A 166 -29.36 1.74 6.80
N PRO A 167 -29.16 2.32 8.00
CA PRO A 167 -30.16 2.27 9.05
C PRO A 167 -31.51 2.80 8.55
N GLY A 168 -32.57 2.00 8.71
CA GLY A 168 -33.91 2.36 8.25
C GLY A 168 -34.23 1.97 6.80
N THR A 169 -33.32 1.29 6.10
CA THR A 169 -33.66 0.60 4.84
C THR A 169 -34.88 -0.30 5.06
N PRO A 170 -35.92 -0.22 4.21
CA PRO A 170 -37.08 -1.10 4.32
C PRO A 170 -36.65 -2.57 4.29
N LEU A 171 -37.10 -3.32 5.29
CA LEU A 171 -36.89 -4.77 5.34
C LEU A 171 -37.66 -5.44 4.19
N GLU A 172 -37.15 -6.58 3.74
CA GLU A 172 -37.83 -7.43 2.75
C GLU A 172 -39.26 -7.76 3.20
N PRO A 173 -40.25 -7.77 2.28
CA PRO A 173 -41.65 -8.03 2.62
C PRO A 173 -41.81 -9.31 3.44
N ASP A 174 -42.59 -9.24 4.52
CA ASP A 174 -42.85 -10.36 5.40
C ASP A 174 -44.30 -10.26 5.92
N ASP A 175 -45.15 -11.15 5.41
CA ASP A 175 -46.57 -11.20 5.71
C ASP A 175 -46.85 -11.32 7.21
N LEU A 176 -45.99 -12.04 7.95
CA LEU A 176 -46.17 -12.21 9.39
C LEU A 176 -45.86 -10.90 10.12
N ARG A 177 -44.73 -10.27 9.78
CA ARG A 177 -44.33 -8.97 10.37
C ARG A 177 -45.35 -7.89 10.06
N ASP A 178 -45.84 -7.84 8.82
CA ASP A 178 -46.81 -6.84 8.40
C ASP A 178 -48.16 -7.07 9.09
N ARG A 179 -48.56 -8.33 9.31
CA ARG A 179 -49.73 -8.67 10.12
C ARG A 179 -49.54 -8.29 11.59
N GLN A 180 -48.37 -8.56 12.17
CA GLN A 180 -48.07 -8.21 13.56
C GLN A 180 -48.10 -6.68 13.77
N LEU A 181 -47.46 -5.91 12.89
CA LEU A 181 -47.48 -4.45 12.95
C LEU A 181 -48.89 -3.87 12.76
N ARG A 182 -49.75 -4.56 12.00
CA ARG A 182 -51.16 -4.17 11.82
C ARG A 182 -52.02 -4.47 13.05
N LEU A 183 -51.79 -5.61 13.70
CA LEU A 183 -52.66 -6.09 14.79
C LEU A 183 -52.21 -5.62 16.18
N VAL A 184 -50.91 -5.33 16.36
CA VAL A 184 -50.32 -5.00 17.67
C VAL A 184 -49.95 -3.52 17.70
N ALA A 185 -50.81 -2.71 18.31
CA ALA A 185 -50.65 -1.25 18.38
C ALA A 185 -49.32 -0.82 19.02
N THR A 186 -48.84 -1.53 20.04
CA THR A 186 -47.56 -1.22 20.71
C THR A 186 -46.38 -1.37 19.75
N LEU A 187 -46.36 -2.40 18.90
CA LEU A 187 -45.29 -2.58 17.91
C LEU A 187 -45.31 -1.48 16.85
N GLN A 188 -46.51 -1.01 16.45
CA GLN A 188 -46.67 0.12 15.55
C GLN A 188 -46.13 1.41 16.15
N GLU A 189 -46.50 1.72 17.40
CA GLU A 189 -46.02 2.89 18.13
C GLU A 189 -44.50 2.85 18.32
N ASP A 190 -43.95 1.72 18.72
CA ASP A 190 -42.51 1.55 18.93
C ASP A 190 -41.74 1.73 17.61
N ARG A 191 -42.30 1.26 16.50
CA ARG A 191 -41.73 1.52 15.17
C ARG A 191 -41.78 3.01 14.84
N ALA A 192 -42.92 3.66 15.03
CA ALA A 192 -43.08 5.09 14.74
C ALA A 192 -42.14 5.95 15.58
N ARG A 193 -41.97 5.65 16.88
CA ARG A 193 -41.02 6.36 17.76
C ARG A 193 -39.57 6.16 17.32
N ARG A 194 -39.18 4.93 16.94
CA ARG A 194 -37.84 4.63 16.40
C ARG A 194 -37.57 5.37 15.09
N ASP A 195 -38.54 5.38 14.18
CA ASP A 195 -38.43 6.07 12.90
C ASP A 195 -38.35 7.59 13.10
N ALA A 196 -39.16 8.18 13.98
CA ALA A 196 -39.09 9.60 14.32
C ALA A 196 -37.75 9.99 14.96
N ALA A 197 -37.24 9.18 15.89
CA ALA A 197 -35.93 9.41 16.52
C ALA A 197 -34.78 9.37 15.49
N ARG A 198 -34.85 8.44 14.53
CA ARG A 198 -33.87 8.35 13.43
C ARG A 198 -33.89 9.61 12.57
N VAL A 199 -35.06 10.01 12.08
CA VAL A 199 -35.21 11.23 11.25
C VAL A 199 -34.66 12.45 11.98
N GLN A 200 -34.94 12.59 13.29
CA GLN A 200 -34.42 13.70 14.08
C GLN A 200 -32.89 13.64 14.25
N ALA A 201 -32.32 12.45 14.48
CA ALA A 201 -30.88 12.26 14.61
C ALA A 201 -30.14 12.57 13.30
N ASP A 202 -30.72 12.20 12.16
CA ASP A 202 -30.17 12.51 10.84
C ASP A 202 -30.22 14.01 10.56
N ALA A 203 -31.32 14.68 10.91
CA ALA A 203 -31.45 16.13 10.80
C ALA A 203 -30.41 16.87 11.67
N TRP A 204 -30.21 16.43 12.92
CA TRP A 204 -29.17 17.00 13.78
C TRP A 204 -27.77 16.76 13.23
N ARG A 205 -27.49 15.60 12.66
CA ARG A 205 -26.19 15.31 12.03
C ARG A 205 -25.93 16.21 10.84
N GLN A 206 -26.94 16.41 9.98
CA GLN A 206 -26.80 17.28 8.80
C GLN A 206 -26.60 18.75 9.18
N ALA A 207 -27.20 19.20 10.28
CA ALA A 207 -27.08 20.57 10.76
C ALA A 207 -25.79 20.86 11.55
N ASP A 208 -25.11 19.83 12.06
CA ASP A 208 -23.90 19.96 12.88
C ASP A 208 -22.62 19.70 12.05
N PRO A 209 -21.90 20.76 11.63
CA PRO A 209 -20.69 20.62 10.81
C PRO A 209 -19.49 20.07 11.60
N THR A 210 -19.58 19.94 12.93
CA THR A 210 -18.49 19.39 13.76
C THR A 210 -18.49 17.86 13.79
N ARG A 211 -19.57 17.22 13.34
CA ARG A 211 -19.67 15.77 13.28
C ARG A 211 -18.86 15.20 12.12
N ALA A 212 -18.33 14.01 12.35
CA ALA A 212 -17.75 13.21 11.27
C ALA A 212 -18.81 12.94 10.17
N PRO A 213 -18.38 12.89 8.90
CA PRO A 213 -19.25 12.55 7.78
C PRO A 213 -20.05 11.28 8.04
N ALA A 214 -21.32 11.27 7.59
CA ALA A 214 -22.14 10.08 7.66
C ALA A 214 -21.50 8.94 6.83
N PRO A 215 -21.60 7.68 7.27
CA PRO A 215 -21.18 6.56 6.45
C PRO A 215 -21.96 6.53 5.13
N VAL A 216 -21.27 6.14 4.05
CA VAL A 216 -21.88 5.89 2.75
C VAL A 216 -22.19 4.40 2.64
N TYR A 217 -23.48 4.07 2.65
CA TYR A 217 -23.99 2.71 2.55
C TYR A 217 -24.24 2.36 1.09
N LEU A 218 -23.63 1.26 0.62
CA LEU A 218 -23.75 0.79 -0.77
C LEU A 218 -24.74 -0.39 -0.90
N GLY A 219 -25.33 -0.82 0.21
CA GLY A 219 -26.25 -1.96 0.27
C GLY A 219 -25.54 -3.27 0.61
N LYS A 220 -26.31 -4.24 1.10
CA LYS A 220 -25.81 -5.56 1.53
C LYS A 220 -25.39 -6.51 0.39
N ASP A 221 -25.78 -6.19 -0.85
CA ASP A 221 -25.61 -7.06 -2.03
C ASP A 221 -24.30 -6.81 -2.80
N VAL A 222 -23.44 -5.94 -2.28
CA VAL A 222 -22.15 -5.60 -2.91
C VAL A 222 -20.99 -5.81 -1.95
N ASP A 223 -19.84 -6.16 -2.49
CA ASP A 223 -18.56 -6.12 -1.78
C ASP A 223 -17.69 -4.98 -2.34
N ILE A 224 -17.04 -4.22 -1.45
CA ILE A 224 -16.15 -3.13 -1.84
C ILE A 224 -14.77 -3.72 -2.15
N VAL A 225 -14.36 -3.66 -3.41
CA VAL A 225 -13.05 -4.15 -3.85
C VAL A 225 -11.99 -3.07 -3.65
N ASP A 226 -12.31 -1.84 -4.04
CA ASP A 226 -11.38 -0.72 -3.96
C ASP A 226 -12.09 0.62 -3.90
N SER A 227 -11.37 1.65 -3.48
CA SER A 227 -11.86 3.02 -3.57
C SER A 227 -10.72 4.00 -3.79
N ALA A 228 -11.04 5.14 -4.40
CA ALA A 228 -10.12 6.23 -4.68
C ALA A 228 -10.80 7.56 -4.37
N LEU A 229 -10.25 8.30 -3.41
CA LEU A 229 -10.67 9.67 -3.11
C LEU A 229 -10.04 10.63 -4.12
N SER A 230 -10.78 11.62 -4.59
CA SER A 230 -10.25 12.63 -5.49
C SER A 230 -9.23 13.55 -4.78
N PRO A 231 -8.24 14.11 -5.50
CA PRO A 231 -7.28 15.04 -4.89
C PRO A 231 -7.90 16.31 -4.30
N ASP A 232 -9.10 16.71 -4.71
CA ASP A 232 -9.84 17.82 -4.11
C ASP A 232 -10.74 17.39 -2.94
N GLY A 233 -10.79 16.09 -2.61
CA GLY A 233 -11.58 15.52 -1.53
C GLY A 233 -13.09 15.54 -1.75
N ARG A 234 -13.56 15.96 -2.93
CA ARG A 234 -15.00 16.13 -3.23
C ARG A 234 -15.68 14.88 -3.77
N TRP A 235 -14.93 14.01 -4.41
CA TRP A 235 -15.45 12.82 -5.08
C TRP A 235 -14.77 11.58 -4.54
N LEU A 236 -15.55 10.52 -4.34
CA LEU A 236 -15.04 9.21 -3.96
C LEU A 236 -15.53 8.21 -4.99
N LEU A 237 -14.60 7.61 -5.74
CA LEU A 237 -14.91 6.53 -6.65
C LEU A 237 -14.78 5.22 -5.89
N VAL A 238 -15.82 4.38 -5.96
CA VAL A 238 -15.85 3.07 -5.31
C VAL A 238 -16.05 2.00 -6.37
N ALA A 239 -15.16 1.02 -6.38
CA ALA A 239 -15.30 -0.16 -7.22
C ALA A 239 -15.93 -1.29 -6.39
N THR A 240 -17.08 -1.78 -6.86
CA THR A 240 -17.85 -2.83 -6.19
C THR A 240 -18.06 -4.03 -7.09
N THR A 241 -18.13 -5.21 -6.48
CA THR A 241 -18.61 -6.43 -7.13
C THR A 241 -19.92 -6.88 -6.48
N ALA A 242 -20.76 -7.60 -7.21
CA ALA A 242 -21.90 -8.25 -6.58
C ALA A 242 -21.41 -9.25 -5.54
N LYS A 243 -22.07 -9.30 -4.40
CA LYS A 243 -21.70 -10.21 -3.31
C LYS A 243 -21.91 -11.65 -3.75
N GLY A 244 -20.88 -12.47 -3.57
CA GLY A 244 -20.88 -13.85 -4.05
C GLY A 244 -20.84 -13.98 -5.58
N ALA A 245 -20.46 -12.91 -6.30
CA ALA A 245 -20.15 -13.03 -7.72
C ALA A 245 -19.07 -14.08 -7.94
N ASP A 246 -19.23 -14.87 -9.00
CA ASP A 246 -18.20 -15.80 -9.44
C ASP A 246 -16.96 -15.00 -9.85
N ALA A 247 -15.93 -15.03 -9.00
CA ALA A 247 -14.65 -14.38 -9.28
C ALA A 247 -13.87 -15.10 -10.40
N GLY A 248 -14.38 -16.25 -10.87
CA GLY A 248 -13.71 -17.19 -11.75
C GLY A 248 -13.03 -18.31 -10.96
N THR A 249 -12.43 -19.26 -11.67
CA THR A 249 -11.66 -20.33 -11.04
C THR A 249 -10.22 -19.89 -10.86
N ALA A 250 -9.72 -19.94 -9.61
CA ALA A 250 -8.31 -19.67 -9.34
C ALA A 250 -7.48 -20.69 -10.14
N GLY A 251 -6.56 -20.20 -10.98
CA GLY A 251 -5.66 -21.10 -11.67
C GLY A 251 -4.82 -21.83 -10.63
N LYS A 252 -4.71 -23.15 -10.71
CA LYS A 252 -3.82 -23.91 -9.83
C LYS A 252 -2.50 -24.12 -10.55
N MET A 253 -1.44 -23.47 -10.06
CA MET A 253 -0.10 -23.70 -10.57
C MET A 253 0.54 -24.83 -9.75
N PRO A 254 0.82 -25.99 -10.35
CA PRO A 254 1.49 -27.07 -9.64
C PRO A 254 2.95 -26.68 -9.36
N LYS A 255 3.33 -26.85 -8.12
CA LYS A 255 4.69 -26.67 -7.59
C LYS A 255 5.25 -28.05 -7.31
N TYR A 256 6.18 -28.47 -8.15
CA TYR A 256 6.75 -29.82 -8.13
C TYR A 256 7.96 -29.95 -7.20
N VAL A 257 8.54 -28.82 -6.76
CA VAL A 257 9.70 -28.79 -5.87
C VAL A 257 9.28 -28.09 -4.58
N THR A 258 9.02 -28.90 -3.57
CA THR A 258 8.42 -28.51 -2.29
C THR A 258 9.16 -29.18 -1.14
N GLU A 259 9.06 -28.61 0.06
CA GLU A 259 9.66 -29.21 1.26
C GLU A 259 9.03 -30.57 1.59
N SER A 260 7.75 -30.76 1.25
CA SER A 260 7.00 -31.99 1.48
C SER A 260 7.35 -33.12 0.52
N GLY A 261 7.99 -32.83 -0.62
CA GLY A 261 8.30 -33.81 -1.67
C GLY A 261 7.09 -34.27 -2.49
N TYR A 262 5.92 -33.67 -2.27
CA TYR A 262 4.69 -33.89 -3.04
C TYR A 262 4.33 -32.65 -3.87
N GLU A 263 3.51 -32.85 -4.90
CA GLU A 263 2.94 -31.75 -5.66
C GLU A 263 2.11 -30.85 -4.73
N GLU A 264 2.54 -29.59 -4.57
CA GLU A 264 1.74 -28.56 -3.91
C GLU A 264 1.12 -27.68 -4.99
N PHE A 265 -0.07 -27.13 -4.72
CA PHE A 265 -0.74 -26.23 -5.64
C PHE A 265 -0.72 -24.82 -5.07
N GLU A 266 -0.16 -23.88 -5.84
CA GLU A 266 -0.25 -22.46 -5.55
C GLU A 266 -1.41 -21.88 -6.35
N ASP A 267 -2.34 -21.22 -5.66
CA ASP A 267 -3.43 -20.49 -6.31
C ASP A 267 -2.84 -19.25 -6.98
N VAL A 268 -2.93 -19.20 -8.32
CA VAL A 268 -2.54 -18.04 -9.12
C VAL A 268 -3.78 -17.24 -9.52
N ARG A 269 -3.55 -16.08 -10.17
CA ARG A 269 -4.60 -15.16 -10.61
C ARG A 269 -5.80 -15.90 -11.22
N THR A 270 -6.97 -15.52 -10.77
CA THR A 270 -8.25 -16.03 -11.26
C THR A 270 -8.44 -15.66 -12.73
N ARG A 271 -8.94 -16.60 -13.54
CA ARG A 271 -9.25 -16.40 -14.97
C ARG A 271 -10.74 -16.33 -15.19
#